data_AF-A0A9E2B407-F1
#
_entry.id   AF-A0A9E2B407-F1
#
_cell.length_a   1.000
_cell.length_b   1.000
_cell.length_c   1.000
_cell.angle_alpha   90.00
_cell.angle_beta   90.00
_cell.angle_gamma   90.00
#
_symmetry.space_group_name_H-M   'P 1'
#
loop_
_entity.id
_entity.type
_entity.pdbx_description
1 polymer ?
#
loop_
_entity_poly.entity_id
_entity_poly.type
_entity_poly.pdbx_seq_one_letter_code
_entity_poly.pdbx_strand_id
1 'polypeptide(L)' 'FADIDLAETAGWVFDTDVNANIQNNLSATTTQAATSAMIEKKFGAIGIEVTVVPVPAAVWLFMSALGLLGSLRMRRTG' A
#
# COMPACT_ATOMS: atom_id res chain seq x y z
N PHE A 1 15.73 -8.35 20.34
CA PHE A 1 14.87 -8.40 19.13
C PHE A 1 15.46 -7.39 18.17
N ALA A 2 15.77 -7.79 16.94
CA ALA A 2 16.26 -6.85 15.93
C ALA A 2 15.08 -5.96 15.53
N ASP A 3 15.25 -4.65 15.64
CA ASP A 3 14.31 -3.67 15.14
C ASP A 3 14.50 -3.57 13.62
N ILE A 4 13.41 -3.66 12.87
CA ILE A 4 13.42 -3.52 11.41
C ILE A 4 12.85 -2.15 11.13
N ASP A 5 13.72 -1.19 10.80
CA ASP A 5 13.32 0.15 10.40
C ASP A 5 12.89 0.13 8.93
N LEU A 6 11.58 0.23 8.70
CA LEU A 6 10.98 0.29 7.36
C LEU A 6 10.97 1.72 6.78
N ALA A 7 11.45 2.72 7.53
CA ALA A 7 11.51 4.11 7.07
C ALA A 7 12.83 4.46 6.36
N GLU A 8 13.86 3.63 6.51
CA GLU A 8 15.13 3.75 5.78
C GLU A 8 14.88 3.42 4.31
N THR A 9 14.78 4.44 3.46
CA THR A 9 14.32 4.30 2.06
C THR A 9 15.46 4.17 1.04
N ALA A 10 16.73 4.23 1.45
CA ALA A 10 17.85 4.24 0.51
C ALA A 10 18.04 2.89 -0.21
N GLY A 11 17.55 1.79 0.37
CA GLY A 11 17.51 0.47 -0.25
C GLY A 11 16.31 0.20 -1.18
N TRP A 12 15.23 0.99 -1.12
CA TRP A 12 13.93 0.66 -1.72
C TRP A 12 13.72 1.21 -3.14
N VAL A 13 14.76 1.79 -3.75
CA VAL A 13 14.65 2.67 -4.93
C VAL A 13 14.00 2.01 -6.15
N PHE A 14 14.17 0.69 -6.33
CA PHE A 14 13.60 -0.05 -7.46
C PHE A 14 12.66 -1.18 -7.04
N ASP A 15 12.45 -1.39 -5.74
CA ASP A 15 11.56 -2.45 -5.27
C ASP A 15 10.11 -2.07 -5.55
N THR A 16 9.44 -2.95 -6.30
CA THR A 16 8.02 -2.78 -6.66
C THR A 16 7.08 -3.52 -5.71
N ASP A 17 7.62 -4.41 -4.87
CA ASP A 17 6.86 -5.20 -3.91
C ASP A 17 7.63 -5.43 -2.61
N VAL A 18 6.89 -5.54 -1.51
CA VAL A 18 7.42 -5.80 -0.17
C VAL A 18 6.60 -6.92 0.45
N ASN A 19 7.23 -8.07 0.73
CA ASN A 19 6.59 -9.18 1.42
C ASN A 19 7.08 -9.23 2.88
N ALA A 20 6.28 -8.67 3.79
CA ALA A 20 6.56 -8.68 5.22
C ALA A 20 5.65 -9.68 5.95
N ASN A 21 6.26 -10.60 6.70
CA ASN A 21 5.54 -11.54 7.57
C ASN A 21 5.78 -11.21 9.04
N ILE A 22 4.78 -10.63 9.70
CA ILE A 22 4.84 -10.30 11.12
C ILE A 22 4.23 -11.46 11.92
N GLN A 23 5.09 -12.25 12.56
CA GLN A 23 4.67 -13.33 13.45
C GLN A 23 4.87 -12.94 14.92
N ASN A 24 3.80 -13.01 15.70
CA ASN A 24 3.88 -12.86 17.16
C ASN A 24 4.07 -14.25 17.78
N ASN A 25 5.28 -14.56 18.24
CA ASN A 25 5.54 -15.79 18.99
C ASN A 25 5.00 -15.62 20.42
N LEU A 26 3.82 -16.19 20.67
CA LEU A 26 3.12 -16.08 21.94
C LEU A 26 3.29 -17.38 22.72
N SER A 27 3.90 -17.31 23.91
CA SER A 27 4.12 -18.47 24.78
C SER A 27 3.48 -18.28 26.15
N ALA A 28 2.57 -19.20 26.52
CA ALA A 28 1.91 -19.23 27.81
C ALA A 28 2.38 -20.47 28.56
N THR A 29 3.19 -20.31 29.60
CA THR A 29 3.69 -21.44 30.41
C THR A 29 3.41 -21.21 31.88
N THR A 30 3.01 -22.27 32.59
CA THR A 30 2.90 -22.28 34.05
C THR A 30 3.73 -23.42 34.62
N THR A 31 4.30 -23.21 35.82
CA THR A 31 5.11 -24.19 36.55
C THR A 31 4.35 -24.83 37.72
N GLN A 32 3.08 -24.48 37.94
CA GLN A 32 2.26 -24.95 39.06
C GLN A 32 1.20 -25.98 38.62
N ALA A 33 1.08 -27.07 39.37
CA ALA A 33 0.00 -28.04 39.21
C ALA A 33 -1.37 -27.37 39.44
N ALA A 34 -2.34 -27.64 38.56
CA ALA A 34 -3.70 -27.10 38.57
C ALA A 34 -3.86 -25.59 38.26
N THR A 35 -2.93 -24.99 37.52
CA THR A 35 -3.08 -23.61 37.02
C THR A 35 -3.14 -23.56 35.49
N SER A 36 -3.88 -22.59 34.94
CA SER A 36 -4.01 -22.39 33.49
C SER A 36 -3.22 -21.16 33.05
N ALA A 37 -2.34 -21.31 32.06
CA ALA A 37 -1.73 -20.20 31.34
C ALA A 37 -2.56 -19.90 30.09
N MET A 38 -3.04 -18.67 29.94
CA MET A 38 -3.89 -18.25 28.83
C MET A 38 -3.23 -17.11 28.05
N ILE A 39 -3.38 -17.16 26.73
CA ILE A 39 -2.91 -16.14 25.80
C ILE A 39 -4.04 -15.79 24.85
N GLU A 40 -4.24 -14.49 24.64
CA GLU A 40 -5.22 -13.95 23.71
C GLU A 40 -4.51 -13.14 22.63
N LYS A 41 -4.74 -13.51 21.37
CA LYS A 41 -4.29 -12.72 20.22
C LYS A 41 -5.41 -11.77 19.80
N LYS A 42 -5.20 -10.47 20.00
CA LYS A 42 -6.12 -9.44 19.52
C LYS A 42 -5.82 -9.13 18.06
N PHE A 43 -6.83 -9.24 17.20
CA PHE A 43 -6.72 -8.86 15.79
C PHE A 43 -6.86 -7.34 15.68
N GLY A 44 -5.75 -6.64 15.43
CA GLY A 44 -5.77 -5.27 14.94
C GLY A 44 -5.90 -5.29 13.42
N ALA A 45 -6.94 -4.67 12.86
CA ALA A 45 -7.02 -4.49 11.42
C ALA A 45 -5.93 -3.51 10.98
N ILE A 46 -5.03 -3.94 10.11
CA ILE A 46 -4.06 -3.07 9.45
C ILE A 46 -4.78 -2.55 8.19
N GLY A 47 -5.28 -1.33 8.25
CA GLY A 47 -5.86 -0.65 7.09
C GLY A 47 -4.76 -0.02 6.25
N ILE A 48 -4.59 -0.47 5.02
CA ILE A 48 -3.73 0.21 4.05
C ILE A 48 -4.55 1.37 3.49
N GLU A 49 -4.25 2.59 3.94
CA GLU A 49 -4.88 3.81 3.43
C GLU A 49 -4.19 4.23 2.12
N VAL A 50 -4.86 3.97 1.00
CA VAL A 50 -4.42 4.47 -0.31
C VAL A 50 -5.09 5.81 -0.56
N THR A 51 -4.29 6.87 -0.58
CA THR A 51 -4.76 8.20 -1.00
C THR A 51 -4.99 8.19 -2.51
N VAL A 52 -6.25 8.05 -2.92
CA VAL A 52 -6.62 8.17 -4.33
C VAL A 52 -6.41 9.62 -4.73
N VAL A 53 -5.39 9.92 -5.53
CA VAL A 53 -5.19 11.26 -6.07
C VAL A 53 -6.16 11.42 -7.25
N PRO A 54 -7.23 12.22 -7.14
CA PRO A 54 -8.01 12.59 -8.31
C PRO A 54 -7.12 13.50 -9.13
N VAL A 55 -6.93 13.22 -10.41
CA VAL A 55 -6.15 14.11 -11.29
C VAL A 55 -7.13 14.91 -12.15
N PRO A 56 -7.62 16.08 -11.70
CA PRO A 56 -8.31 17.04 -12.56
C PRO A 56 -7.55 17.31 -13.87
N ALA A 57 -6.21 17.27 -13.82
CA ALA A 57 -5.38 17.46 -15.00
C ALA A 57 -5.54 16.36 -16.07
N ALA A 58 -5.93 15.14 -15.72
CA ALA A 58 -6.15 14.08 -16.69
C ALA A 58 -7.35 14.38 -17.60
N VAL A 59 -8.40 15.02 -17.06
CA VAL A 59 -9.56 15.47 -17.84
C VAL A 59 -9.15 16.58 -18.82
N TRP A 60 -8.35 17.54 -18.36
CA TRP A 60 -7.86 18.62 -19.23
C TRP A 60 -6.93 18.09 -20.33
N LEU A 61 -5.98 17.21 -20.00
CA LEU A 61 -5.09 16.59 -21.00
C LEU A 61 -5.87 15.77 -22.02
N PHE A 62 -6.89 15.02 -21.58
CA PHE A 62 -7.75 14.25 -22.47
C PHE A 62 -8.53 15.18 -23.41
N MET A 63 -9.10 16.27 -22.91
CA MET A 63 -9.83 17.24 -23.73
C MET A 63 -8.90 17.99 -24.69
N SER A 64 -7.68 18.33 -24.27
CA SER A 64 -6.67 18.93 -25.15
C SER A 64 -6.27 17.99 -26.28
N ALA A 65 -6.08 16.69 -25.98
CA ALA A 65 -5.80 15.68 -26.99
C ALA A 65 -6.96 15.51 -27.98
N LEU A 66 -8.20 15.47 -27.48
CA LEU A 66 -9.41 15.41 -28.33
C LEU A 66 -9.53 16.63 -29.24
N GLY A 67 -9.32 17.83 -28.71
CA GLY A 67 -9.36 19.07 -29.49
C GLY A 67 -8.31 19.11 -30.60
N LEU A 68 -7.08 18.67 -30.29
CA LEU A 68 -6.00 18.59 -31.27
C LEU A 68 -6.32 17.57 -32.37
N LEU A 69 -6.78 16.37 -32.02
CA LEU A 69 -7.18 15.34 -32.98
C LEU A 69 -8.36 15.79 -33.86
N GLY A 70 -9.34 16.48 -33.27
CA GLY A 70 -10.47 17.05 -34.01
C GLY A 70 -10.03 18.10 -35.04
N SER A 71 -9.12 18.99 -34.67
CA SER A 71 -8.58 20.02 -35.57
C SER A 71 -7.80 19.42 -36.75
N LEU A 72 -7.03 18.36 -36.51
CA LEU A 72 -6.29 17.65 -37.55
C LEU A 72 -7.21 16.91 -38.52
N ARG A 73 -8.35 16.39 -38.04
CA ARG A 73 -9.36 15.75 -38.90
C ARG A 73 -10.00 16.78 -39.84
N MET A 74 -10.40 17.94 -39.33
CA MET A 74 -11.04 18.98 -40.15
C MET A 74 -10.12 19.51 -41.25
N ARG A 75 -8.82 19.65 -40.97
CA ARG A 75 -7.82 20.10 -41.96
C ARG A 75 -7.52 19.08 -43.06
N ARG A 76 -7.90 17.81 -42.88
CA ARG A 76 -7.73 16.75 -43.89
C ARG A 76 -8.92 16.62 -44.83
N THR A 77 -10.08 17.15 -44.47
CA THR A 77 -11.33 17.03 -45.23
C THR A 77 -11.75 18.31 -45.95
N GLY A 78 -10.98 19.40 -45.83
CA GLY A 78 -11.17 20.64 -46.58
C GLY A 78 -9.93 21.02 -47.37
#